data_AF-A0AAN6T7T5-F1
#
_entry.id   AF-A0AAN6T7T5-F1
#
_cell.length_a   1.000
_cell.length_b   1.000
_cell.length_c   1.000
_cell.angle_alpha   90.00
_cell.angle_beta   90.00
_cell.angle_gamma   90.00
#
_symmetry.space_group_name_H-M   'P 1'
#
loop_
_entity.id
_entity.type
_entity.pdbx_description
1 polymer ?
#
loop_
_entity_poly.entity_id
_entity_poly.type
_entity_poly.pdbx_seq_one_letter_code
_entity_poly.pdbx_strand_id
1 'polypeptide(L)'
;MLAVMAEGSSLTARIPYPPAINRISGQAIVHTSPRPQSQVTMGGGPTSPFDLRSLLTPEFLASLVRARLPYDPRTPMDFSEFGRSIFLTDPISPSVKTTIWRVLKKLSTIGLEHMPDLTLYLPAPTDPAYPEQTLGLLLLLDHFPRLMFRGVDQRWTYGYFSHLSRRVARAWHALPPAQRPDSWARWQQMGAGLDYWIAVRFWMGTPFVHSERAEDQEVALLFTEETRAAVEMVSGMTDPYRAERGQILADLYGFPRVYKAGPPQGDGVTREGWTFWMGMLMDVHKPMIDRFGRYPYLNSMLAREGTPEEEVWVAKTEHFGEADEETKRRIQEDVKHGRWTPLGEGSHGQRIHVLS
;
A
#
# COMPACT_ATOMS: atom_id res chain seq x y z
N MET A 1 -10.96 -28.52 38.74
CA MET A 1 -9.83 -28.08 39.58
C MET A 1 -8.62 -28.95 39.24
N LEU A 2 -7.80 -28.51 38.29
CA LEU A 2 -6.36 -28.77 38.15
C LEU A 2 -5.94 -28.22 36.79
N ALA A 3 -5.41 -27.01 36.85
CA ALA A 3 -4.72 -26.33 35.77
C ALA A 3 -3.35 -27.01 35.57
N VAL A 4 -2.99 -27.28 34.33
CA VAL A 4 -1.60 -27.54 33.94
C VAL A 4 -1.21 -26.40 33.01
N MET A 5 -0.35 -25.54 33.54
CA MET A 5 0.35 -24.51 32.81
C MET A 5 1.35 -25.18 31.87
N ALA A 6 1.33 -24.81 30.60
CA ALA A 6 2.42 -25.07 29.68
C ALA A 6 2.99 -23.72 29.24
N GLU A 7 4.02 -23.28 29.95
CA GLU A 7 4.94 -22.26 29.48
C GLU A 7 5.75 -22.85 28.31
N GLY A 8 5.42 -22.41 27.09
CA GLY A 8 6.17 -22.71 25.88
C GLY A 8 6.89 -21.44 25.41
N SER A 9 8.11 -21.25 25.90
CA SER A 9 9.04 -20.22 25.45
C SER A 9 9.41 -20.45 23.99
N SER A 10 8.81 -19.70 23.05
CA SER A 10 9.29 -19.62 21.67
C SER A 10 10.09 -18.33 21.51
N LEU A 11 11.41 -18.50 21.39
CA LEU A 11 12.35 -17.49 20.91
C LEU A 11 12.06 -17.20 19.43
N THR A 12 11.07 -16.36 19.15
CA THR A 12 10.92 -15.75 17.82
C THR A 12 12.07 -14.76 17.65
N ALA A 13 13.06 -15.09 16.83
CA ALA A 13 14.07 -14.15 16.38
C ALA A 13 13.39 -13.04 15.55
N ARG A 14 12.98 -11.97 16.23
CA ARG A 14 12.30 -10.82 15.64
C ARG A 14 13.31 -9.99 14.86
N ILE A 15 13.24 -10.05 13.54
CA ILE A 15 13.44 -8.86 12.72
C ILE A 15 12.30 -8.77 11.68
N PRO A 16 11.10 -8.31 12.10
CA PRO A 16 10.02 -8.01 11.16
C PRO A 16 10.29 -6.75 10.32
N TYR A 17 11.28 -5.91 10.70
CA TYR A 17 11.55 -4.59 10.11
C TYR A 17 13.02 -4.41 9.76
N PRO A 18 13.39 -3.67 8.70
CA PRO A 18 14.79 -3.57 8.29
C PRO A 18 15.55 -2.85 9.40
N PRO A 19 16.68 -3.39 9.89
CA PRO A 19 17.48 -2.68 10.86
C PRO A 19 17.96 -1.37 10.23
N ALA A 20 17.94 -0.27 11.00
CA ALA A 20 18.52 0.99 10.56
C ALA A 20 19.94 0.75 10.03
N ILE A 21 20.21 1.14 8.77
CA ILE A 21 21.56 1.05 8.19
C ILE A 21 22.39 2.21 8.76
N ASN A 22 22.69 2.16 10.05
CA ASN A 22 23.56 3.13 10.70
C ASN A 22 25.02 2.79 10.37
N ARG A 23 25.52 3.31 9.24
CA ARG A 23 26.93 3.70 9.16
C ARG A 23 27.04 5.19 9.49
N ILE A 24 26.83 5.52 10.75
CA ILE A 24 27.35 6.76 11.33
C ILE A 24 28.49 6.32 12.25
N SER A 25 29.70 6.62 11.81
CA SER A 25 30.92 6.40 12.57
C SER A 25 30.87 7.15 13.90
N GLY A 26 30.95 6.38 15.00
CA GLY A 26 31.57 6.71 16.27
C GLY A 26 31.14 7.99 17.00
N GLN A 27 30.35 7.84 18.06
CA GLN A 27 30.72 8.36 19.39
C GLN A 27 29.80 7.77 20.47
N ALA A 28 30.42 7.22 21.51
CA ALA A 28 29.76 6.64 22.67
C ALA A 28 29.14 7.74 23.54
N ILE A 29 27.91 7.52 24.00
CA ILE A 29 27.32 8.32 25.09
C ILE A 29 26.87 7.37 26.20
N VAL A 30 27.47 7.59 27.37
CA VAL A 30 27.31 6.87 28.63
C VAL A 30 26.00 7.27 29.31
N HIS A 31 25.33 6.31 29.94
CA HIS A 31 24.15 6.47 30.80
C HIS A 31 24.45 7.24 32.09
N THR A 32 23.63 8.25 32.44
CA THR A 32 23.26 8.58 33.83
C THR A 32 21.85 9.21 33.91
N SER A 33 21.07 8.82 34.92
CA SER A 33 19.70 9.24 35.28
C SER A 33 19.66 10.55 36.11
N PRO A 34 18.51 11.01 36.67
CA PRO A 34 17.24 11.43 36.06
C PRO A 34 16.88 12.93 36.32
N ARG A 35 15.78 13.38 35.66
CA ARG A 35 15.20 14.75 35.54
C ARG A 35 15.15 15.67 36.78
N PRO A 36 14.97 16.99 36.53
CA PRO A 36 13.71 17.62 36.96
C PRO A 36 13.00 18.47 35.88
N GLN A 37 11.74 18.77 36.15
CA GLN A 37 10.75 19.48 35.32
C GLN A 37 11.06 20.98 35.14
N SER A 38 10.87 21.53 33.93
CA SER A 38 10.21 22.84 33.73
C SER A 38 10.06 23.24 32.24
N GLN A 39 8.92 23.88 31.98
CA GLN A 39 8.58 24.80 30.89
C GLN A 39 8.27 24.26 29.49
N VAL A 40 6.96 24.34 29.19
CA VAL A 40 6.34 24.24 27.86
C VAL A 40 6.77 25.44 27.02
N THR A 41 7.64 25.21 26.04
CA THR A 41 7.79 26.07 24.87
C THR A 41 6.95 25.48 23.74
N MET A 42 5.93 26.22 23.31
CA MET A 42 5.20 25.97 22.07
C MET A 42 6.12 26.33 20.90
N GLY A 43 6.56 25.33 20.14
CA GLY A 43 7.30 25.52 18.89
C GLY A 43 8.52 24.61 18.77
N GLY A 44 8.39 23.55 17.98
CA GLY A 44 9.48 22.61 17.65
C GLY A 44 9.19 21.19 18.11
N GLY A 45 8.29 20.50 17.39
CA GLY A 45 8.30 19.03 17.44
C GLY A 45 9.68 18.50 17.03
N PRO A 46 10.07 17.28 17.44
CA PRO A 46 11.38 16.73 17.13
C PRO A 46 11.62 16.77 15.62
N THR A 47 12.55 17.62 15.19
CA THR A 47 12.99 17.66 13.80
C THR A 47 13.70 16.35 13.50
N SER A 48 13.11 15.52 12.65
CA SER A 48 13.77 14.32 12.13
C SER A 48 15.14 14.72 11.55
N PRO A 49 16.22 13.97 11.83
CA PRO A 49 17.53 14.24 11.23
C PRO A 49 17.52 14.01 9.71
N PHE A 50 16.45 13.42 9.17
CA PHE A 50 16.26 13.18 7.74
C PHE A 50 15.39 14.26 7.12
N ASP A 51 15.99 15.21 6.40
CA ASP A 51 15.24 16.13 5.54
C ASP A 51 14.97 15.46 4.18
N LEU A 52 13.69 15.18 3.91
CA LEU A 52 13.22 14.56 2.67
C LEU A 52 12.61 15.57 1.68
N ARG A 53 12.61 16.88 1.98
CA ARG A 53 11.95 17.90 1.13
C ARG A 53 12.50 17.95 -0.29
N SER A 54 13.79 17.70 -0.46
CA SER A 54 14.43 17.65 -1.79
C SER A 54 14.06 16.40 -2.59
N LEU A 55 13.58 15.34 -1.94
CA LEU A 55 13.15 14.09 -2.57
C LEU A 55 11.64 14.08 -2.83
N LEU A 56 10.85 14.58 -1.89
CA LEU A 56 9.38 14.59 -1.90
C LEU A 56 8.87 15.98 -2.28
N THR A 57 9.36 16.51 -3.41
CA THR A 57 8.91 17.84 -3.88
C THR A 57 7.47 17.77 -4.41
N PRO A 58 6.71 18.88 -4.33
CA PRO A 58 5.38 18.97 -4.96
C PRO A 58 5.36 18.52 -6.42
N GLU A 59 6.35 18.97 -7.19
CA GLU A 59 6.48 18.63 -8.62
C GLU A 59 6.74 17.13 -8.82
N PHE A 60 7.58 16.51 -8.00
CA PHE A 60 7.82 15.08 -8.07
C PHE A 60 6.53 14.30 -7.76
N LEU A 61 5.81 14.63 -6.69
CA LEU A 61 4.57 13.95 -6.33
C LEU A 61 3.49 14.10 -7.42
N ALA A 62 3.33 15.30 -7.97
CA ALA A 62 2.41 15.53 -9.10
C ALA A 62 2.83 14.75 -10.35
N SER A 63 4.13 14.60 -10.61
CA SER A 63 4.64 13.80 -11.74
C SER A 63 4.26 12.31 -11.62
N LEU A 64 4.17 11.78 -10.39
CA LEU A 64 3.74 10.41 -10.14
C LEU A 64 2.26 10.21 -10.48
N VAL A 65 1.42 11.19 -10.14
CA VAL A 65 0.01 11.19 -10.50
C VAL A 65 -0.14 11.25 -12.02
N ARG A 66 0.56 12.16 -12.71
CA ARG A 66 0.52 12.24 -14.18
C ARG A 66 0.99 10.97 -14.87
N ALA A 67 2.01 10.30 -14.32
CA ALA A 67 2.50 9.04 -14.87
C ALA A 67 1.48 7.90 -14.72
N ARG A 68 0.70 7.89 -13.63
CA ARG A 68 -0.24 6.81 -13.32
C ARG A 68 -1.67 7.06 -13.83
N LEU A 69 -2.08 8.32 -13.85
CA LEU A 69 -3.38 8.83 -14.28
C LEU A 69 -3.19 9.90 -15.38
N PRO A 70 -2.69 9.54 -16.58
CA PRO A 70 -2.46 10.47 -17.69
C PRO A 70 -3.77 10.85 -18.40
N TYR A 71 -4.80 11.23 -17.65
CA TYR A 71 -6.14 11.57 -18.13
C TYR A 71 -6.45 13.03 -17.82
N ASP A 72 -7.19 13.73 -18.70
CA ASP A 72 -7.76 15.03 -18.34
C ASP A 72 -8.87 14.80 -17.30
N PRO A 73 -8.79 15.40 -16.10
CA PRO A 73 -9.78 15.21 -15.06
C PRO A 73 -11.22 15.56 -15.44
N ARG A 74 -11.42 16.31 -16.53
CA ARG A 74 -12.72 16.84 -16.96
C ARG A 74 -13.39 16.01 -18.07
N THR A 75 -12.68 15.04 -18.65
CA THR A 75 -13.17 14.27 -19.79
C THR A 75 -13.54 12.85 -19.39
N PRO A 76 -14.49 12.20 -20.09
CA PRO A 76 -14.77 10.78 -19.90
C PRO A 76 -13.53 9.91 -20.07
N MET A 77 -13.46 8.80 -19.34
CA MET A 77 -12.38 7.81 -19.42
C MET A 77 -12.87 6.50 -20.06
N ASP A 78 -11.99 5.85 -20.83
CA ASP A 78 -12.19 4.46 -21.21
C ASP A 78 -11.78 3.56 -20.03
N PHE A 79 -12.76 2.95 -19.38
CA PHE A 79 -12.54 2.08 -18.22
C PHE A 79 -11.99 0.70 -18.57
N SER A 80 -12.19 0.22 -19.81
CA SER A 80 -11.50 -0.97 -20.31
C SER A 80 -10.01 -0.69 -20.41
N GLU A 81 -9.62 0.42 -21.05
CA GLU A 81 -8.21 0.83 -21.14
C GLU A 81 -7.62 1.16 -19.77
N PHE A 82 -8.37 1.84 -18.89
CA PHE A 82 -7.91 2.11 -17.53
C PHE A 82 -7.61 0.80 -16.78
N GLY A 83 -8.55 -0.17 -16.80
CA GLY A 83 -8.35 -1.49 -16.22
C GLY A 83 -7.13 -2.23 -16.81
N ARG A 84 -6.97 -2.20 -18.13
CA ARG A 84 -5.82 -2.77 -18.82
C ARG A 84 -4.51 -2.14 -18.35
N SER A 85 -4.47 -0.81 -18.26
CA SER A 85 -3.27 -0.05 -17.88
C SER A 85 -2.80 -0.32 -16.46
N ILE A 86 -3.72 -0.63 -15.53
CA ILE A 86 -3.39 -0.80 -14.11
C ILE A 86 -3.13 -2.26 -13.72
N PHE A 87 -3.77 -3.23 -14.39
CA PHE A 87 -3.67 -4.66 -14.06
C PHE A 87 -2.84 -5.48 -15.05
N LEU A 88 -2.87 -5.13 -16.33
CA LEU A 88 -2.40 -6.02 -17.40
C LEU A 88 -1.13 -5.50 -18.08
N THR A 89 -0.84 -4.21 -17.98
CA THR A 89 0.35 -3.62 -18.58
C THR A 89 1.14 -2.76 -17.59
N ASP A 90 2.36 -2.42 -18.01
CA ASP A 90 3.23 -1.50 -17.30
C ASP A 90 3.42 -0.24 -18.18
N PRO A 91 2.56 0.78 -18.03
CA PRO A 91 2.59 1.97 -18.88
C PRO A 91 3.66 2.97 -18.46
N ILE A 92 4.45 2.68 -17.43
CA ILE A 92 5.34 3.65 -16.81
C ILE A 92 6.69 3.65 -17.53
N SER A 93 7.12 4.83 -17.98
CA SER A 93 8.36 4.98 -18.75
C SER A 93 9.61 4.63 -17.92
N PRO A 94 10.70 4.17 -18.56
CA PRO A 94 11.96 3.86 -17.87
C PRO A 94 12.57 5.06 -17.11
N SER A 95 12.43 6.28 -17.65
CA SER A 95 12.96 7.50 -17.01
C SER A 95 12.22 7.84 -15.71
N VAL A 96 10.90 7.68 -15.70
CA VAL A 96 10.06 7.85 -14.51
C VAL A 96 10.41 6.79 -13.47
N LYS A 97 10.52 5.51 -13.86
CA LYS A 97 10.96 4.41 -12.98
C LYS A 97 12.33 4.68 -12.36
N THR A 98 13.28 5.18 -13.14
CA THR A 98 14.63 5.50 -12.65
C THR A 98 14.59 6.59 -11.56
N THR A 99 13.71 7.57 -11.70
CA THR A 99 13.53 8.63 -10.71
C THR A 99 12.88 8.09 -9.44
N ILE A 100 11.79 7.34 -9.58
CA ILE A 100 11.11 6.68 -8.46
C ILE A 100 12.05 5.76 -7.69
N TRP A 101 12.81 4.93 -8.40
CA TRP A 101 13.77 4.00 -7.82
C TRP A 101 14.80 4.70 -6.93
N ARG A 102 15.35 5.84 -7.38
CA ARG A 102 16.30 6.64 -6.59
C ARG A 102 15.67 7.11 -5.27
N VAL A 103 14.42 7.57 -5.31
CA VAL A 103 13.70 8.01 -4.10
C VAL A 103 13.42 6.83 -3.18
N LEU A 104 12.84 5.73 -3.68
CA LEU A 104 12.56 4.53 -2.89
C LEU A 104 13.83 3.95 -2.25
N LYS A 105 14.94 3.87 -3.01
CA LYS A 105 16.22 3.42 -2.48
C LYS A 105 16.71 4.33 -1.35
N LYS A 106 16.57 5.65 -1.48
CA LYS A 106 16.95 6.57 -0.41
C LYS A 106 16.06 6.42 0.83
N LEU A 107 14.75 6.29 0.66
CA LEU A 107 13.82 6.03 1.77
C LEU A 107 14.15 4.72 2.48
N SER A 108 14.47 3.65 1.75
CA SER A 108 14.79 2.32 2.31
C SER A 108 16.01 2.31 3.25
N THR A 109 16.86 3.34 3.20
CA THR A 109 18.01 3.48 4.11
C THR A 109 17.64 3.95 5.51
N ILE A 110 16.42 4.46 5.70
CA ILE A 110 15.91 4.97 6.98
C ILE A 110 15.11 3.85 7.64
N GLY A 111 15.45 3.46 8.87
CA GLY A 111 14.67 2.47 9.63
C GLY A 111 13.21 2.91 9.80
N LEU A 112 12.27 1.96 9.81
CA LEU A 112 10.82 2.27 9.83
C LEU A 112 10.41 3.07 11.09
N GLU A 113 11.09 2.83 12.20
CA GLU A 113 10.98 3.52 13.48
C GLU A 113 11.56 4.94 13.48
N HIS A 114 12.48 5.22 12.55
CA HIS A 114 13.14 6.52 12.40
C HIS A 114 12.57 7.36 11.24
N MET A 115 11.68 6.78 10.42
CA MET A 115 11.05 7.51 9.32
C MET A 115 10.22 8.68 9.88
N PRO A 116 10.47 9.94 9.45
CA PRO A 116 9.63 11.06 9.82
C PRO A 116 8.17 10.84 9.43
N ASP A 117 7.26 11.60 10.05
CA ASP A 117 5.89 11.71 9.55
C ASP A 117 5.92 12.30 8.14
N LEU A 118 5.59 11.45 7.16
CA LEU A 118 5.63 11.81 5.75
C LEU A 118 4.55 12.83 5.36
N THR A 119 3.52 13.02 6.19
CA THR A 119 2.50 14.06 5.93
C THR A 119 3.04 15.47 6.13
N LEU A 120 4.19 15.64 6.81
CA LEU A 120 4.87 16.94 6.96
C LEU A 120 5.47 17.46 5.64
N TYR A 121 5.55 16.62 4.60
CA TYR A 121 6.01 16.99 3.26
C TYR A 121 4.84 17.24 2.29
N LEU A 122 3.60 17.18 2.77
CA LEU A 122 2.41 17.58 2.03
C LEU A 122 2.02 19.03 2.40
N PRO A 123 1.29 19.75 1.53
CA PRO A 123 0.72 21.04 1.90
C PRO A 123 -0.37 20.87 2.97
N ALA A 124 -0.88 21.97 3.52
CA ALA A 124 -1.95 21.91 4.51
C ALA A 124 -3.19 21.20 3.93
N PRO A 125 -3.99 20.46 4.74
CA PRO A 125 -5.20 19.78 4.24
C PRO A 125 -6.23 20.69 3.55
N THR A 126 -6.20 22.00 3.83
CA THR A 126 -7.06 23.00 3.18
C THR A 126 -6.54 23.46 1.81
N ASP A 127 -5.30 23.14 1.46
CA ASP A 127 -4.66 23.55 0.21
C ASP A 127 -5.22 22.77 -0.99
N PRO A 128 -5.57 23.43 -2.12
CA PRO A 128 -6.05 22.75 -3.33
C PRO A 128 -5.10 21.69 -3.89
N ALA A 129 -3.79 21.77 -3.65
CA ALA A 129 -2.80 20.79 -4.11
C ALA A 129 -2.70 19.55 -3.20
N TYR A 130 -3.31 19.59 -2.00
CA TYR A 130 -3.25 18.48 -1.03
C TYR A 130 -3.76 17.14 -1.58
N PRO A 131 -4.90 17.06 -2.32
CA PRO A 131 -5.37 15.78 -2.85
C PRO A 131 -4.42 15.12 -3.82
N GLU A 132 -3.90 15.87 -4.80
CA GLU A 132 -2.97 15.36 -5.80
C GLU A 132 -1.65 14.94 -5.17
N GLN A 133 -1.07 15.75 -4.29
CA GLN A 133 0.20 15.40 -3.66
C GLN A 133 0.06 14.22 -2.68
N THR A 134 -1.08 14.10 -1.98
CA THR A 134 -1.36 12.91 -1.16
C THR A 134 -1.45 11.66 -2.02
N LEU A 135 -2.15 11.74 -3.16
CA LEU A 135 -2.22 10.64 -4.12
C LEU A 135 -0.83 10.26 -4.64
N GLY A 136 -0.02 11.24 -5.03
CA GLY A 136 1.36 11.01 -5.49
C GLY A 136 2.21 10.30 -4.43
N LEU A 137 2.07 10.68 -3.16
CA LEU A 137 2.77 10.04 -2.05
C LEU A 137 2.28 8.60 -1.82
N LEU A 138 0.98 8.33 -1.89
CA LEU A 138 0.45 6.97 -1.80
C LEU A 138 0.90 6.11 -2.97
N LEU A 139 0.93 6.64 -4.19
CA LEU A 139 1.45 5.93 -5.36
C LEU A 139 2.92 5.56 -5.17
N LEU A 140 3.75 6.48 -4.65
CA LEU A 140 5.15 6.23 -4.31
C LEU A 140 5.29 5.07 -3.32
N LEU A 141 4.48 5.04 -2.26
CA LEU A 141 4.64 4.10 -1.15
C LEU A 141 3.91 2.77 -1.37
N ASP A 142 2.82 2.76 -2.13
CA ASP A 142 1.97 1.57 -2.28
C ASP A 142 2.06 0.95 -3.67
N HIS A 143 1.86 1.77 -4.71
CA HIS A 143 1.76 1.25 -6.07
C HIS A 143 3.11 0.92 -6.69
N PHE A 144 4.04 1.88 -6.73
CA PHE A 144 5.30 1.68 -7.44
C PHE A 144 6.18 0.55 -6.87
N PRO A 145 6.24 0.30 -5.55
CA PRO A 145 6.92 -0.87 -5.01
C PRO A 145 6.33 -2.19 -5.55
N ARG A 146 5.00 -2.31 -5.65
CA ARG A 146 4.33 -3.48 -6.23
C ARG A 146 4.61 -3.61 -7.73
N LEU A 147 4.63 -2.48 -8.44
CA LEU A 147 4.92 -2.47 -9.87
C LEU A 147 6.37 -2.87 -10.15
N MET A 148 7.34 -2.38 -9.37
CA MET A 148 8.76 -2.39 -9.73
C MET A 148 9.59 -3.48 -9.04
N PHE A 149 9.24 -3.89 -7.81
CA PHE A 149 10.11 -4.80 -7.05
C PHE A 149 9.86 -6.25 -7.44
N ARG A 150 10.93 -7.02 -7.57
CA ARG A 150 10.93 -8.44 -7.97
C ARG A 150 11.88 -9.24 -7.08
N GLY A 151 11.67 -10.55 -6.99
CA GLY A 151 12.45 -11.43 -6.12
C GLY A 151 12.51 -10.91 -4.69
N VAL A 152 13.70 -10.95 -4.07
CA VAL A 152 13.91 -10.50 -2.68
C VAL A 152 13.52 -9.04 -2.46
N ASP A 153 13.60 -8.17 -3.48
CA ASP A 153 13.24 -6.76 -3.33
C ASP A 153 11.74 -6.58 -3.00
N GLN A 154 10.87 -7.54 -3.35
CA GLN A 154 9.44 -7.49 -2.99
C GLN A 154 9.19 -7.48 -1.49
N ARG A 155 10.13 -7.99 -0.68
CA ARG A 155 10.06 -7.90 0.78
C ARG A 155 9.97 -6.44 1.25
N TRP A 156 10.58 -5.49 0.53
CA TRP A 156 10.46 -4.06 0.83
C TRP A 156 9.05 -3.51 0.61
N THR A 157 8.32 -4.03 -0.39
CA THR A 157 6.92 -3.66 -0.62
C THR A 157 6.07 -4.02 0.60
N TYR A 158 6.15 -5.28 1.03
CA TYR A 158 5.23 -5.83 2.02
C TYR A 158 5.65 -5.57 3.48
N GLY A 159 6.96 -5.55 3.75
CA GLY A 159 7.50 -5.41 5.11
C GLY A 159 7.95 -4.00 5.47
N TYR A 160 7.93 -3.05 4.54
CA TYR A 160 8.40 -1.68 4.79
C TYR A 160 7.48 -0.61 4.21
N PHE A 161 7.36 -0.52 2.87
CA PHE A 161 6.63 0.57 2.23
C PHE A 161 5.10 0.49 2.47
N SER A 162 4.53 -0.71 2.60
CA SER A 162 3.15 -0.94 3.03
C SER A 162 2.84 -0.24 4.37
N HIS A 163 3.76 -0.26 5.33
CA HIS A 163 3.58 0.37 6.63
C HIS A 163 3.62 1.90 6.53
N LEU A 164 4.49 2.45 5.68
CA LEU A 164 4.53 3.89 5.42
C LEU A 164 3.27 4.37 4.71
N SER A 165 2.86 3.65 3.67
CA SER A 165 1.60 3.85 2.94
C SER A 165 0.41 3.88 3.90
N ARG A 166 0.30 2.87 4.79
CA ARG A 166 -0.74 2.80 5.81
C ARG A 166 -0.73 4.02 6.76
N ARG A 167 0.45 4.47 7.23
CA ARG A 167 0.56 5.64 8.11
C ARG A 167 -0.02 6.89 7.45
N VAL A 168 0.36 7.14 6.19
CA VAL A 168 -0.17 8.25 5.39
C VAL A 168 -1.68 8.09 5.19
N ALA A 169 -2.14 6.88 4.86
CA ALA A 169 -3.54 6.59 4.63
C ALA A 169 -4.42 6.87 5.85
N ARG A 170 -4.00 6.41 7.02
CA ARG A 170 -4.69 6.66 8.29
C ARG A 170 -4.69 8.14 8.66
N ALA A 171 -3.59 8.86 8.38
CA ALA A 171 -3.49 10.27 8.69
C ALA A 171 -4.51 11.10 7.91
N TRP A 172 -4.61 10.91 6.58
CA TRP A 172 -5.60 11.67 5.81
C TRP A 172 -7.04 11.20 6.09
N HIS A 173 -7.27 9.92 6.39
CA HIS A 173 -8.61 9.41 6.71
C HIS A 173 -9.12 9.92 8.06
N ALA A 174 -8.22 10.28 8.98
CA ALA A 174 -8.57 10.92 10.25
C ALA A 174 -9.00 12.39 10.10
N LEU A 175 -8.81 13.01 8.93
CA LEU A 175 -9.24 14.39 8.68
C LEU A 175 -10.78 14.49 8.64
N PRO A 176 -11.33 15.68 8.94
CA PRO A 176 -12.73 15.97 8.69
C PRO A 176 -13.11 15.66 7.22
N PRO A 177 -14.30 15.11 6.94
CA PRO A 177 -14.68 14.69 5.58
C PRO A 177 -14.46 15.73 4.47
N ALA A 178 -14.67 17.02 4.78
CA ALA A 178 -14.45 18.12 3.83
C ALA A 178 -12.97 18.36 3.47
N GLN A 179 -12.04 17.92 4.32
CA GLN A 179 -10.60 18.06 4.14
C GLN A 179 -9.95 16.81 3.55
N ARG A 180 -10.66 15.68 3.52
CA ARG A 180 -10.08 14.43 3.04
C ARG A 180 -9.77 14.51 1.53
N PRO A 181 -8.62 13.97 1.10
CA PRO A 181 -8.17 14.06 -0.28
C PRO A 181 -8.93 13.13 -1.23
N ASP A 182 -9.75 12.23 -0.72
CA ASP A 182 -10.55 11.23 -1.46
C ASP A 182 -12.01 11.67 -1.65
N SER A 183 -12.44 12.77 -1.05
CA SER A 183 -13.83 13.23 -1.02
C SER A 183 -14.34 13.67 -2.40
N TRP A 184 -15.49 13.12 -2.83
CA TRP A 184 -16.11 13.48 -4.12
C TRP A 184 -16.38 14.99 -4.23
N ALA A 185 -16.95 15.60 -3.20
CA ALA A 185 -17.28 17.02 -3.19
C ALA A 185 -16.05 17.91 -3.46
N ARG A 186 -14.88 17.51 -2.96
CA ARG A 186 -13.63 18.26 -3.16
C ARG A 186 -13.13 18.17 -4.59
N TRP A 187 -13.11 16.96 -5.16
CA TRP A 187 -12.71 16.76 -6.56
C TRP A 187 -13.66 17.46 -7.52
N GLN A 188 -14.97 17.46 -7.22
CA GLN A 188 -15.95 18.21 -7.99
C GLN A 188 -15.70 19.73 -7.93
N GLN A 189 -15.36 20.29 -6.76
CA GLN A 189 -14.98 21.71 -6.62
C GLN A 189 -13.71 22.07 -7.41
N MET A 190 -12.79 21.11 -7.57
CA MET A 190 -11.60 21.25 -8.42
C MET A 190 -11.88 21.04 -9.91
N GLY A 191 -13.14 20.79 -10.29
CA GLY A 191 -13.58 20.62 -11.66
C GLY A 191 -13.39 19.21 -12.23
N ALA A 192 -13.03 18.22 -11.41
CA ALA A 192 -12.90 16.85 -11.87
C ALA A 192 -14.27 16.19 -12.09
N GLY A 193 -14.38 15.41 -13.15
CA GLY A 193 -15.51 14.53 -13.44
C GLY A 193 -15.46 13.25 -12.60
N LEU A 194 -16.60 12.53 -12.58
CA LEU A 194 -16.76 11.31 -11.80
C LEU A 194 -15.74 10.23 -12.20
N ASP A 195 -15.44 10.12 -13.49
CA ASP A 195 -14.53 9.11 -14.04
C ASP A 195 -13.13 9.22 -13.45
N TYR A 196 -12.56 10.43 -13.46
CA TYR A 196 -11.24 10.70 -12.89
C TYR A 196 -11.25 10.47 -11.38
N TRP A 197 -12.31 10.89 -10.70
CA TRP A 197 -12.44 10.65 -9.27
C TRP A 197 -12.50 9.16 -8.92
N ILE A 198 -13.19 8.33 -9.69
CA ILE A 198 -13.19 6.86 -9.51
C ILE A 198 -11.77 6.31 -9.63
N ALA A 199 -11.01 6.78 -10.62
CA ALA A 199 -9.61 6.36 -10.80
C ALA A 199 -8.72 6.80 -9.61
N VAL A 200 -8.96 7.98 -9.04
CA VAL A 200 -8.31 8.43 -7.80
C VAL A 200 -8.73 7.56 -6.59
N ARG A 201 -10.03 7.28 -6.44
CA ARG A 201 -10.58 6.47 -5.34
C ARG A 201 -9.90 5.12 -5.27
N PHE A 202 -9.73 4.47 -6.42
CA PHE A 202 -9.03 3.19 -6.48
C PHE A 202 -7.69 3.23 -5.72
N TRP A 203 -6.80 4.16 -6.09
CA TRP A 203 -5.47 4.27 -5.49
C TRP A 203 -5.46 4.76 -4.05
N MET A 204 -6.42 5.61 -3.67
CA MET A 204 -6.57 6.07 -2.28
C MET A 204 -7.02 4.93 -1.34
N GLY A 205 -7.81 3.96 -1.86
CA GLY A 205 -8.32 2.84 -1.08
C GLY A 205 -7.34 1.68 -0.90
N THR A 206 -6.40 1.49 -1.83
CA THR A 206 -5.50 0.32 -1.81
C THR A 206 -4.68 0.16 -0.53
N PRO A 207 -4.18 1.21 0.17
CA PRO A 207 -3.44 1.03 1.41
C PRO A 207 -4.23 0.32 2.52
N PHE A 208 -5.56 0.54 2.57
CA PHE A 208 -6.42 -0.11 3.56
C PHE A 208 -6.66 -1.57 3.20
N VAL A 209 -6.98 -1.83 1.93
CA VAL A 209 -7.16 -3.19 1.39
C VAL A 209 -5.88 -4.01 1.58
N HIS A 210 -4.72 -3.42 1.30
CA HIS A 210 -3.44 -4.11 1.45
C HIS A 210 -2.96 -4.31 2.89
N SER A 211 -3.65 -3.72 3.88
CA SER A 211 -3.26 -3.81 5.28
C SER A 211 -3.73 -5.13 5.91
N GLU A 212 -2.83 -5.86 6.57
CA GLU A 212 -3.17 -7.04 7.38
C GLU A 212 -3.72 -6.67 8.77
N ARG A 213 -4.45 -5.55 8.88
CA ARG A 213 -5.09 -5.07 10.11
C ARG A 213 -6.59 -5.09 9.95
N ALA A 214 -7.28 -5.76 10.86
CA ALA A 214 -8.74 -5.86 10.82
C ALA A 214 -9.41 -4.48 10.80
N GLU A 215 -8.90 -3.51 11.57
CA GLU A 215 -9.49 -2.17 11.59
C GLU A 215 -9.35 -1.41 10.26
N ASP A 216 -8.38 -1.76 9.43
CA ASP A 216 -8.24 -1.13 8.10
C ASP A 216 -9.09 -1.83 7.06
N GLN A 217 -9.37 -3.13 7.22
CA GLN A 217 -10.34 -3.82 6.37
C GLN A 217 -11.74 -3.24 6.55
N GLU A 218 -12.13 -2.86 7.76
CA GLU A 218 -13.40 -2.14 7.99
C GLU A 218 -13.40 -0.76 7.32
N VAL A 219 -12.29 -0.03 7.36
CA VAL A 219 -12.15 1.24 6.61
C VAL A 219 -12.26 0.99 5.11
N ALA A 220 -11.65 -0.07 4.59
CA ALA A 220 -11.75 -0.43 3.18
C ALA A 220 -13.19 -0.73 2.75
N LEU A 221 -13.98 -1.44 3.57
CA LEU A 221 -15.39 -1.71 3.28
C LEU A 221 -16.25 -0.44 3.26
N LEU A 222 -16.02 0.48 4.19
CA LEU A 222 -16.70 1.78 4.19
C LEU A 222 -16.27 2.61 2.97
N PHE A 223 -14.99 2.61 2.65
CA PHE A 223 -14.44 3.32 1.49
C PHE A 223 -15.05 2.81 0.17
N THR A 224 -15.17 1.48 0.00
CA THR A 224 -15.79 0.92 -1.21
C THR A 224 -17.29 1.18 -1.23
N GLU A 225 -17.97 1.17 -0.09
CA GLU A 225 -19.39 1.54 0.04
C GLU A 225 -19.65 3.01 -0.35
N GLU A 226 -18.85 3.95 0.15
CA GLU A 226 -18.93 5.37 -0.22
C GLU A 226 -18.74 5.58 -1.72
N THR A 227 -17.82 4.82 -2.33
CA THR A 227 -17.56 4.89 -3.77
C THR A 227 -18.76 4.40 -4.57
N ARG A 228 -19.34 3.24 -4.18
CA ARG A 228 -20.56 2.73 -4.79
C ARG A 228 -21.69 3.74 -4.68
N ALA A 229 -21.99 4.21 -3.47
CA ALA A 229 -23.08 5.15 -3.23
C ALA A 229 -22.95 6.43 -4.08
N ALA A 230 -21.74 6.97 -4.23
CA ALA A 230 -21.51 8.11 -5.11
C ALA A 230 -21.80 7.79 -6.59
N VAL A 231 -21.34 6.64 -7.08
CA VAL A 231 -21.60 6.21 -8.47
C VAL A 231 -23.07 5.92 -8.71
N GLU A 232 -23.74 5.23 -7.79
CA GLU A 232 -25.18 4.93 -7.87
C GLU A 232 -26.01 6.22 -7.86
N MET A 233 -25.66 7.18 -6.99
CA MET A 233 -26.34 8.47 -6.91
C MET A 233 -26.23 9.27 -8.22
N VAL A 234 -25.06 9.27 -8.86
CA VAL A 234 -24.85 10.03 -10.11
C VAL A 234 -25.41 9.30 -11.33
N SER A 235 -25.30 7.98 -11.39
CA SER A 235 -25.70 7.18 -12.56
C SER A 235 -27.15 6.69 -12.52
N GLY A 236 -27.76 6.58 -11.32
CA GLY A 236 -29.04 5.90 -11.11
C GLY A 236 -28.98 4.37 -11.23
N MET A 237 -27.81 3.79 -11.51
CA MET A 237 -27.62 2.35 -11.57
C MET A 237 -27.33 1.80 -10.18
N THR A 238 -27.95 0.69 -9.80
CA THR A 238 -27.65 -0.02 -8.55
C THR A 238 -26.49 -1.00 -8.77
N ASP A 239 -25.57 -1.08 -7.80
CA ASP A 239 -24.49 -2.06 -7.81
C ASP A 239 -25.08 -3.49 -7.75
N PRO A 240 -24.88 -4.33 -8.79
CA PRO A 240 -25.41 -5.69 -8.84
C PRO A 240 -24.81 -6.60 -7.76
N TYR A 241 -23.59 -6.31 -7.27
CA TYR A 241 -22.92 -7.10 -6.24
C TYR A 241 -23.50 -6.90 -4.85
N ARG A 242 -24.40 -5.92 -4.63
CA ARG A 242 -25.06 -5.72 -3.34
C ARG A 242 -25.85 -6.95 -2.88
N ALA A 243 -26.59 -7.57 -3.80
CA ALA A 243 -27.42 -8.73 -3.49
C ALA A 243 -26.59 -9.94 -3.01
N GLU A 244 -25.35 -10.05 -3.49
CA GLU A 244 -24.44 -11.16 -3.20
C GLU A 244 -23.33 -10.76 -2.21
N ARG A 245 -23.36 -9.54 -1.66
CA ARG A 245 -22.25 -9.01 -0.84
C ARG A 245 -21.94 -9.87 0.37
N GLY A 246 -22.94 -10.50 0.98
CA GLY A 246 -22.73 -11.45 2.07
C GLY A 246 -21.91 -12.69 1.65
N GLN A 247 -22.09 -13.19 0.42
CA GLN A 247 -21.32 -14.30 -0.12
C GLN A 247 -19.90 -13.87 -0.49
N ILE A 248 -19.77 -12.68 -1.10
CA ILE A 248 -18.49 -12.04 -1.43
C ILE A 248 -17.62 -11.90 -0.17
N LEU A 249 -18.21 -11.41 0.92
CA LEU A 249 -17.53 -11.24 2.22
C LEU A 249 -17.31 -12.55 3.00
N ALA A 250 -17.84 -13.68 2.52
CA ALA A 250 -17.58 -15.01 3.07
C ALA A 250 -16.60 -15.82 2.20
N ASP A 251 -16.26 -15.36 1.00
CA ASP A 251 -15.48 -16.14 0.04
C ASP A 251 -13.96 -16.02 0.28
N LEU A 252 -13.45 -17.00 1.01
CA LEU A 252 -12.02 -17.12 1.32
C LEU A 252 -11.11 -17.27 0.09
N TYR A 253 -11.65 -17.69 -1.06
CA TYR A 253 -10.90 -17.90 -2.31
C TYR A 253 -11.24 -16.85 -3.38
N GLY A 254 -12.06 -15.86 -3.03
CA GLY A 254 -12.56 -14.84 -3.95
C GLY A 254 -11.44 -14.03 -4.57
N PHE A 255 -10.53 -13.49 -3.76
CA PHE A 255 -9.47 -12.61 -4.26
C PHE A 255 -8.55 -13.28 -5.31
N PRO A 256 -7.90 -14.44 -5.06
CA PRO A 256 -7.10 -15.10 -6.09
C PRO A 256 -7.89 -15.39 -7.37
N ARG A 257 -9.16 -15.81 -7.24
CA ARG A 257 -10.02 -16.14 -8.38
C ARG A 257 -10.35 -14.92 -9.23
N VAL A 258 -10.83 -13.84 -8.61
CA VAL A 258 -11.18 -12.59 -9.30
C VAL A 258 -9.94 -11.91 -9.86
N TYR A 259 -8.84 -11.89 -9.11
CA TYR A 259 -7.58 -11.30 -9.57
C TYR A 259 -7.03 -12.02 -10.81
N LYS A 260 -7.02 -13.37 -10.81
CA LYS A 260 -6.60 -14.17 -11.97
C LYS A 260 -7.51 -13.97 -13.19
N ALA A 261 -8.82 -13.78 -12.98
CA ALA A 261 -9.77 -13.50 -14.06
C ALA A 261 -9.52 -12.14 -14.74
N GLY A 262 -8.94 -11.19 -14.02
CA GLY A 262 -8.59 -9.86 -14.53
C GLY A 262 -9.76 -8.88 -14.54
N PRO A 263 -9.49 -7.61 -14.90
CA PRO A 263 -10.53 -6.58 -14.97
C PRO A 263 -11.50 -6.82 -16.13
N PRO A 264 -12.71 -6.22 -16.08
CA PRO A 264 -13.59 -6.13 -17.25
C PRO A 264 -12.84 -5.52 -18.43
N GLN A 265 -12.99 -6.11 -19.62
CA GLN A 265 -12.36 -5.67 -20.87
C GLN A 265 -13.37 -5.70 -22.03
N GLY A 266 -13.14 -4.83 -23.03
CA GLY A 266 -13.92 -4.76 -24.28
C GLY A 266 -14.91 -3.59 -24.33
N ASP A 267 -15.56 -3.43 -25.49
CA ASP A 267 -16.38 -2.25 -25.83
C ASP A 267 -17.61 -2.05 -24.91
N GLY A 268 -18.04 -3.10 -24.21
CA GLY A 268 -19.19 -3.06 -23.30
C GLY A 268 -18.87 -2.61 -21.86
N VAL A 269 -17.60 -2.32 -21.54
CA VAL A 269 -17.20 -1.91 -20.19
C VAL A 269 -17.67 -0.49 -19.91
N THR A 270 -18.64 -0.36 -19.00
CA THR A 270 -19.08 0.93 -18.49
C THR A 270 -18.29 1.35 -17.24
N ARG A 271 -18.30 2.64 -16.93
CA ARG A 271 -17.78 3.20 -15.67
C ARG A 271 -18.40 2.53 -14.45
N GLU A 272 -19.71 2.35 -14.45
CA GLU A 272 -20.48 1.75 -13.36
C GLU A 272 -20.08 0.29 -13.19
N GLY A 273 -20.10 -0.50 -14.28
CA GLY A 273 -19.73 -1.91 -14.27
C GLY A 273 -18.30 -2.13 -13.78
N TRP A 274 -17.36 -1.30 -14.24
CA TRP A 274 -15.97 -1.33 -13.77
C TRP A 274 -15.87 -0.98 -12.27
N THR A 275 -16.56 0.07 -11.83
CA THR A 275 -16.50 0.53 -10.43
C THR A 275 -17.09 -0.50 -9.46
N PHE A 276 -18.21 -1.10 -9.83
CA PHE A 276 -18.87 -2.12 -9.03
C PHE A 276 -18.02 -3.41 -8.96
N TRP A 277 -17.42 -3.82 -10.08
CA TRP A 277 -16.45 -4.91 -10.09
C TRP A 277 -15.24 -4.60 -9.20
N MET A 278 -14.71 -3.38 -9.25
CA MET A 278 -13.59 -2.96 -8.42
C MET A 278 -13.94 -2.99 -6.92
N GLY A 279 -15.14 -2.51 -6.57
CA GLY A 279 -15.65 -2.60 -5.20
C GLY A 279 -15.72 -4.05 -4.72
N MET A 280 -16.24 -4.95 -5.55
CA MET A 280 -16.28 -6.39 -5.24
C MET A 280 -14.86 -6.97 -5.08
N LEU A 281 -13.94 -6.64 -5.99
CA LEU A 281 -12.53 -7.05 -5.90
C LEU A 281 -11.89 -6.60 -4.58
N MET A 282 -12.17 -5.38 -4.13
CA MET A 282 -11.68 -4.90 -2.83
C MET A 282 -12.33 -5.65 -1.66
N ASP A 283 -13.63 -5.92 -1.71
CA ASP A 283 -14.36 -6.63 -0.64
C ASP A 283 -13.84 -8.07 -0.45
N VAL A 284 -13.48 -8.79 -1.54
CA VAL A 284 -12.95 -10.18 -1.45
C VAL A 284 -11.55 -10.31 -0.82
N HIS A 285 -10.91 -9.20 -0.43
CA HIS A 285 -9.68 -9.25 0.36
C HIS A 285 -9.93 -9.57 1.84
N LYS A 286 -11.03 -9.04 2.40
CA LYS A 286 -11.35 -9.13 3.82
C LYS A 286 -11.48 -10.57 4.36
N PRO A 287 -12.08 -11.55 3.64
CA PRO A 287 -12.27 -12.90 4.16
C PRO A 287 -10.99 -13.57 4.66
N MET A 288 -9.85 -13.33 3.98
CA MET A 288 -8.54 -13.86 4.42
C MET A 288 -8.09 -13.22 5.74
N ILE A 289 -8.29 -11.91 5.90
CA ILE A 289 -7.94 -11.20 7.14
C ILE A 289 -8.85 -11.65 8.28
N ASP A 290 -10.14 -11.83 8.05
CA ASP A 290 -11.07 -12.32 9.06
C ASP A 290 -10.73 -13.75 9.51
N ARG A 291 -10.28 -14.60 8.57
CA ARG A 291 -9.96 -15.99 8.85
C ARG A 291 -8.59 -16.19 9.49
N PHE A 292 -7.56 -15.53 8.94
CA PHE A 292 -6.16 -15.78 9.28
C PHE A 292 -5.49 -14.63 10.04
N GLY A 293 -6.13 -13.46 10.10
CA GLY A 293 -5.53 -12.24 10.64
C GLY A 293 -4.44 -11.62 9.75
N ARG A 294 -4.18 -12.20 8.57
CA ARG A 294 -3.11 -11.85 7.64
C ARG A 294 -3.35 -12.46 6.26
N TYR A 295 -2.55 -12.10 5.26
CA TYR A 295 -2.57 -12.68 3.93
C TYR A 295 -1.60 -13.86 3.83
N PRO A 296 -2.09 -15.11 3.68
CA PRO A 296 -1.22 -16.30 3.68
C PRO A 296 -0.17 -16.28 2.56
N TYR A 297 -0.51 -15.74 1.39
CA TYR A 297 0.40 -15.62 0.26
C TYR A 297 1.63 -14.73 0.52
N LEU A 298 1.59 -13.87 1.56
CA LEU A 298 2.74 -13.06 1.98
C LEU A 298 3.68 -13.77 2.96
N ASN A 299 3.37 -14.99 3.40
CA ASN A 299 4.16 -15.69 4.41
C ASN A 299 5.62 -15.85 3.98
N SER A 300 5.86 -16.30 2.74
CA SER A 300 7.22 -16.44 2.19
C SER A 300 7.99 -15.10 2.16
N MET A 301 7.35 -14.05 1.65
CA MET A 301 7.94 -12.71 1.54
C MET A 301 8.27 -12.09 2.90
N LEU A 302 7.46 -12.38 3.90
CA LEU A 302 7.61 -11.86 5.27
C LEU A 302 8.32 -12.84 6.20
N ALA A 303 8.89 -13.93 5.67
CA ALA A 303 9.57 -14.98 6.43
C ALA A 303 8.74 -15.55 7.60
N ARG A 304 7.43 -15.72 7.38
CA ARG A 304 6.49 -16.28 8.36
C ARG A 304 6.30 -17.76 8.10
N GLU A 305 6.26 -18.53 9.17
CA GLU A 305 5.79 -19.91 9.12
C GLU A 305 4.27 -19.91 8.86
N GLY A 306 3.83 -20.75 7.92
CA GLY A 306 2.43 -20.98 7.63
C GLY A 306 1.81 -21.91 8.66
N THR A 307 0.54 -21.69 8.99
CA THR A 307 -0.25 -22.66 9.75
C THR A 307 -0.77 -23.77 8.82
N PRO A 308 -1.14 -24.96 9.33
CA PRO A 308 -1.71 -26.03 8.49
C PRO A 308 -2.93 -25.57 7.67
N GLU A 309 -3.74 -24.67 8.21
CA GLU A 309 -4.89 -24.13 7.49
C GLU A 309 -4.49 -23.18 6.34
N GLU A 310 -3.49 -22.34 6.59
CA GLU A 310 -2.93 -21.46 5.56
C GLU A 310 -2.27 -22.26 4.44
N GLU A 311 -1.59 -23.37 4.74
CA GLU A 311 -1.00 -24.26 3.74
C GLU A 311 -2.08 -24.90 2.83
N VAL A 312 -3.19 -25.33 3.42
CA VAL A 312 -4.35 -25.81 2.64
C VAL A 312 -4.91 -24.70 1.75
N TRP A 313 -4.98 -23.46 2.24
CA TRP A 313 -5.42 -22.33 1.44
C TRP A 313 -4.47 -22.04 0.27
N VAL A 314 -3.15 -22.02 0.53
CA VAL A 314 -2.11 -21.81 -0.49
C VAL A 314 -2.19 -22.90 -1.57
N ALA A 315 -2.32 -24.17 -1.18
CA ALA A 315 -2.46 -25.28 -2.13
C ALA A 315 -3.72 -25.14 -3.01
N LYS A 316 -4.87 -24.81 -2.41
CA LYS A 316 -6.14 -24.63 -3.14
C LYS A 316 -6.17 -23.42 -4.06
N THR A 317 -5.30 -22.44 -3.82
CA THR A 317 -5.17 -21.24 -4.68
C THR A 317 -4.07 -21.38 -5.72
N GLU A 318 -3.50 -22.58 -5.85
CA GLU A 318 -2.39 -22.90 -6.75
C GLU A 318 -1.16 -22.01 -6.47
N HIS A 319 -0.81 -21.88 -5.18
CA HIS A 319 0.33 -21.08 -4.73
C HIS A 319 0.25 -19.60 -5.15
N PHE A 320 -0.97 -19.04 -5.16
CA PHE A 320 -1.21 -17.66 -5.55
C PHE A 320 -0.33 -16.69 -4.78
N GLY A 321 0.41 -15.83 -5.49
CA GLY A 321 1.23 -14.77 -4.92
C GLY A 321 2.44 -15.24 -4.11
N GLU A 322 2.69 -16.55 -4.01
CA GLU A 322 3.81 -17.09 -3.27
C GLU A 322 5.14 -16.81 -3.99
N ALA A 323 6.19 -16.50 -3.23
CA ALA A 323 7.53 -16.33 -3.75
C ALA A 323 8.06 -17.62 -4.40
N ASP A 324 8.98 -17.50 -5.36
CA ASP A 324 9.75 -18.65 -5.84
C ASP A 324 10.69 -19.20 -4.75
N GLU A 325 11.12 -20.46 -4.89
CA GLU A 325 11.94 -21.16 -3.90
C GLU A 325 13.28 -20.48 -3.62
N GLU A 326 13.92 -19.88 -4.63
CA GLU A 326 15.19 -19.19 -4.44
C GLU A 326 14.99 -17.90 -3.64
N THR A 327 13.93 -17.14 -3.94
CA THR A 327 13.55 -15.98 -3.15
C THR A 327 13.21 -16.36 -1.70
N LYS A 328 12.45 -17.44 -1.47
CA LYS A 328 12.16 -17.97 -0.12
C LYS A 328 13.44 -18.27 0.65
N ARG A 329 14.34 -19.05 0.04
CA ARG A 329 15.62 -19.46 0.64
C ARG A 329 16.46 -18.27 1.06
N ARG A 330 16.58 -17.26 0.20
CA ARG A 330 17.35 -16.04 0.47
C ARG A 330 16.75 -15.19 1.59
N ILE A 331 15.42 -15.04 1.61
CA ILE A 331 14.73 -14.31 2.68
C ILE A 331 14.92 -15.03 4.04
N GLN A 332 14.85 -16.36 4.06
CA GLN A 332 15.11 -17.16 5.26
C GLN A 332 16.57 -17.02 5.73
N GLU A 333 17.53 -17.01 4.81
CA GLU A 333 18.94 -16.77 5.11
C GLU A 333 19.16 -15.39 5.73
N ASP A 334 18.55 -14.35 5.15
CA ASP A 334 18.55 -12.99 5.70
C ASP A 334 18.07 -12.97 7.16
N VAL A 335 16.91 -13.58 7.44
CA VAL A 335 16.34 -13.64 8.80
C VAL A 335 17.25 -14.41 9.76
N LYS A 336 17.77 -15.57 9.34
CA LYS A 336 18.70 -16.38 10.15
C LYS A 336 19.95 -15.58 10.56
N HIS A 337 20.44 -14.72 9.67
CA HIS A 337 21.62 -13.89 9.93
C HIS A 337 21.31 -12.52 10.51
N GLY A 338 20.03 -12.23 10.83
CA GLY A 338 19.63 -10.92 11.37
C GLY A 338 19.86 -9.77 10.39
N ARG A 339 19.75 -10.03 9.08
CA ARG A 339 19.98 -9.06 8.00
C ARG A 339 18.71 -8.86 7.19
N TRP A 340 18.74 -7.79 6.40
CA TRP A 340 17.79 -7.55 5.33
C TRP A 340 18.58 -7.13 4.10
N THR A 341 18.46 -7.87 3.01
CA THR A 341 19.10 -7.52 1.74
C THR A 341 18.70 -6.09 1.33
N PRO A 342 19.67 -5.17 1.15
CA PRO A 342 19.37 -3.79 0.75
C PRO A 342 18.60 -3.74 -0.56
N LEU A 343 17.70 -2.77 -0.68
CA LEU A 343 16.88 -2.60 -1.89
C LEU A 343 17.77 -2.44 -3.14
N GLY A 344 17.59 -3.34 -4.10
CA GLY A 344 18.34 -3.42 -5.35
C GLY A 344 19.50 -4.42 -5.37
N GLU A 345 19.82 -5.02 -4.22
CA GLU A 345 20.78 -6.12 -4.13
C GLU A 345 20.08 -7.49 -4.16
N GLY A 346 18.74 -7.48 -4.03
CA GLY A 346 17.86 -8.64 -4.12
C GLY A 346 17.74 -9.24 -5.53
N SER A 347 18.00 -8.44 -6.56
CA SER A 347 17.74 -8.80 -7.96
C SER A 347 19.02 -9.29 -8.67
N HIS A 348 19.52 -10.49 -8.36
CA HIS A 348 20.58 -11.11 -9.18
C HIS A 348 19.92 -11.93 -10.30
N GLY A 349 20.06 -11.49 -11.55
CA GLY A 349 19.74 -12.29 -12.75
C GLY A 349 18.65 -11.72 -13.67
N GLN A 350 17.71 -10.94 -13.15
CA GLN A 350 16.94 -10.02 -14.00
C GLN A 350 17.66 -8.67 -13.96
N ARG A 351 18.55 -8.43 -14.93
CA ARG A 351 18.83 -7.04 -15.30
C ARG A 351 17.47 -6.40 -15.45
N ILE A 352 17.19 -5.34 -14.69
CA ILE A 352 16.21 -4.36 -15.14
C ILE A 352 16.65 -4.09 -16.57
N HIS A 353 15.88 -4.54 -17.56
CA HIS A 353 15.99 -4.02 -18.89
C HIS A 353 15.56 -2.56 -18.76
N VAL A 354 16.49 -1.73 -18.29
CA VAL A 354 16.57 -0.33 -18.65
C VAL A 354 16.88 -0.44 -20.14
N LEU A 355 15.81 -0.58 -20.93
CA LEU A 355 15.91 -0.45 -22.37
C LEU A 355 16.54 0.93 -22.59
N SER A 356 17.75 0.87 -23.16
CA SER A 356 18.51 1.99 -23.69
C SER A 356 17.65 2.90 -24.55
#